data_AF-H8IHK6-F1
#
_entry.id   AF-H8IHK6-F1
#
_cell.length_a   1.000
_cell.length_b   1.000
_cell.length_c   1.000
_cell.angle_alpha   90.00
_cell.angle_beta   90.00
_cell.angle_gamma   90.00
#
_symmetry.space_group_name_H-M   'P 1'
#
loop_
_entity.id
_entity.type
_entity.pdbx_description
1 polymer ?
#
loop_
_entity_poly.entity_id
_entity_poly.type
_entity_poly.pdbx_seq_one_letter_code
_entity_poly.pdbx_strand_id
1 'polypeptide(L)'
;MSWRARPKLAITPDGLALRGWFRTQLLQQSDIKIIRIIEFRRYGRKVRLLEVETADGGLVLFSRWDLGTDPLDVLDALTAAGYAGRSQP
;
A
#
# COMPACT_ATOMS: atom_id res chain seq x y z
N MET A 1 -23.40 4.45 -10.28
CA MET A 1 -22.55 3.25 -10.46
C MET A 1 -21.27 3.43 -9.64
N SER A 2 -21.24 3.04 -8.36
CA SER A 2 -19.98 3.09 -7.61
C SER A 2 -19.13 1.90 -8.03
N TRP A 3 -18.07 2.13 -8.79
CA TRP A 3 -17.02 1.14 -8.98
C TRP A 3 -16.28 0.99 -7.65
N ARG A 4 -16.89 0.27 -6.70
CA ARG A 4 -16.25 -0.11 -5.44
C ARG A 4 -15.23 -1.16 -5.80
N ALA A 5 -14.01 -0.71 -6.09
CA ALA A 5 -12.88 -1.61 -6.15
C ALA A 5 -12.84 -2.42 -4.86
N ARG A 6 -12.69 -3.74 -4.97
CA ARG A 6 -12.43 -4.59 -3.82
C ARG A 6 -11.02 -4.25 -3.35
N PRO A 7 -10.83 -3.61 -2.18
CA PRO A 7 -9.51 -3.15 -1.76
C PRO A 7 -8.54 -4.31 -1.75
N LYS A 8 -7.40 -4.15 -2.43
CA LYS A 8 -6.34 -5.16 -2.44
C LYS A 8 -5.45 -5.07 -1.20
N LEU A 9 -5.69 -4.10 -0.33
CA LEU A 9 -4.93 -3.90 0.89
C LEU A 9 -5.88 -3.80 2.07
N ALA A 10 -5.60 -4.53 3.14
CA ALA A 10 -6.37 -4.47 4.38
C ALA A 10 -5.48 -4.69 5.59
N ILE A 11 -5.71 -3.92 6.65
CA ILE A 11 -5.16 -4.22 7.97
C ILE A 11 -6.07 -5.25 8.62
N THR A 12 -5.51 -6.36 9.07
CA THR A 12 -6.23 -7.42 9.79
C THR A 12 -5.59 -7.61 11.18
N PRO A 13 -6.26 -8.34 12.10
CA PRO A 13 -5.66 -8.67 13.40
C PRO A 13 -4.34 -9.45 13.28
N ASP A 14 -4.21 -10.24 12.21
CA ASP A 14 -3.06 -11.10 11.98
C ASP A 14 -1.93 -10.40 11.20
N GLY A 15 -2.16 -9.22 10.62
CA GLY A 15 -1.14 -8.51 9.83
C GLY A 15 -1.70 -7.63 8.72
N LEU A 16 -0.83 -7.22 7.79
CA LEU A 16 -1.22 -6.47 6.60
C LEU A 16 -1.49 -7.45 5.45
N ALA A 17 -2.75 -7.57 5.05
CA ALA A 17 -3.18 -8.45 3.97
C ALA A 17 -3.08 -7.74 2.61
N LEU A 18 -2.25 -8.29 1.72
CA LEU A 18 -2.08 -7.86 0.33
C LEU A 18 -2.71 -8.91 -0.59
N ARG A 19 -3.76 -8.52 -1.30
CA ARG A 19 -4.40 -9.36 -2.31
C ARG A 19 -3.64 -9.28 -3.63
N GLY A 20 -2.81 -10.28 -3.89
CA GLY A 20 -2.18 -10.50 -5.17
C GLY A 20 -3.15 -11.10 -6.20
N TRP A 21 -2.63 -11.34 -7.41
CA TRP A 21 -3.40 -11.93 -8.50
C TRP A 21 -3.82 -13.38 -8.21
N PHE A 22 -2.92 -14.17 -7.62
CA PHE A 22 -3.14 -15.60 -7.38
C PHE A 22 -3.39 -15.94 -5.91
N ARG A 23 -2.88 -15.16 -4.96
CA ARG A 23 -2.97 -15.42 -3.52
C ARG A 23 -3.03 -14.11 -2.73
N THR A 24 -3.57 -14.19 -1.52
CA THR A 24 -3.42 -13.14 -0.50
C THR A 24 -2.16 -13.41 0.30
N GLN A 25 -1.27 -12.44 0.38
CA GLN A 25 -0.09 -12.47 1.23
C GLN A 25 -0.41 -11.72 2.52
N LEU A 26 -0.04 -12.30 3.66
CA LEU A 26 -0.14 -11.65 4.96
C LEU A 26 1.25 -11.23 5.39
N LEU A 27 1.47 -9.93 5.56
CA LEU A 27 2.76 -9.35 5.94
C LEU A 27 2.71 -8.90 7.40
N GLN A 28 3.70 -9.31 8.17
CA GLN A 28 3.99 -8.71 9.48
C GLN A 28 4.75 -7.40 9.31
N GLN A 29 4.81 -6.59 10.37
CA GLN A 29 5.62 -5.37 10.38
C GLN A 29 7.12 -5.63 10.16
N SER A 30 7.62 -6.84 10.46
CA SER A 30 8.99 -7.28 10.19
C SER A 30 9.25 -7.60 8.73
N ASP A 31 8.20 -7.97 7.99
CA ASP A 31 8.30 -8.37 6.59
C ASP A 31 8.28 -7.16 5.66
N ILE A 32 7.98 -5.98 6.19
CA ILE A 32 7.90 -4.72 5.46
C ILE A 32 9.22 -3.99 5.61
N LYS A 33 9.88 -3.76 4.48
CA LYS A 33 11.10 -2.98 4.41
C LYS A 33 10.80 -1.48 4.37
N ILE A 34 9.93 -1.07 3.45
CA ILE A 34 9.52 0.33 3.32
C ILE A 34 8.13 0.43 2.69
N ILE A 35 7.36 1.41 3.17
CA ILE A 35 6.11 1.85 2.53
C ILE A 35 6.27 3.33 2.21
N ARG A 36 6.04 3.71 0.96
CA ARG A 36 6.20 5.11 0.51
C ARG A 36 5.21 5.49 -0.58
N ILE A 37 5.16 6.78 -0.85
CA ILE A 37 4.41 7.33 -1.98
C ILE A 37 5.37 7.67 -3.09
N ILE A 38 5.03 7.23 -4.29
CA ILE A 38 5.64 7.73 -5.52
C ILE A 38 4.64 8.63 -6.23
N GLU A 39 5.06 9.84 -6.58
CA GLU A 39 4.26 10.83 -7.31
C GLU A 39 4.89 11.12 -8.68
N PHE A 40 4.09 11.10 -9.73
CA PHE A 40 4.52 11.50 -11.07
C PHE A 40 3.42 12.26 -11.81
N ARG A 41 3.81 13.02 -12.84
CA ARG A 41 2.88 13.76 -13.69
C ARG A 41 2.61 12.98 -14.98
N ARG A 42 1.32 12.78 -15.32
CA ARG A 42 0.88 12.16 -16.58
C ARG A 42 -0.17 13.04 -17.24
N TYR A 43 0.13 13.59 -18.43
CA TYR A 43 -0.75 14.49 -19.19
C TYR A 43 -1.38 15.61 -18.34
N GLY A 44 -0.55 16.32 -17.57
CA GLY A 44 -1.00 17.41 -16.69
C GLY A 44 -1.70 16.97 -15.40
N ARG A 45 -1.91 15.67 -15.18
CA ARG A 45 -2.48 15.14 -13.93
C ARG A 45 -1.39 14.59 -13.01
N LYS A 46 -1.49 14.86 -11.72
CA LYS A 46 -0.68 14.20 -10.70
C LYS A 46 -1.26 12.81 -10.42
N VAL A 47 -0.40 11.81 -10.44
CA VAL A 47 -0.74 10.43 -10.10
C VAL A 47 0.15 10.01 -8.93
N ARG A 48 -0.47 9.39 -7.93
CA ARG A 48 0.21 8.80 -6.78
C ARG A 48 0.00 7.31 -6.78
N LEU A 49 1.04 6.58 -6.41
CA LEU A 49 0.96 5.16 -6.09
C LEU A 49 1.54 4.95 -4.69
N LEU A 50 0.94 4.02 -3.96
CA LEU A 50 1.49 3.49 -2.73
C LEU A 50 2.43 2.34 -3.10
N GLU A 51 3.69 2.45 -2.70
CA GLU A 51 4.70 1.43 -2.88
C GLU A 51 4.92 0.70 -1.57
N VAL A 52 4.91 -0.63 -1.63
CA VAL A 52 5.24 -1.53 -0.52
C VAL A 52 6.39 -2.42 -0.96
N GLU A 53 7.55 -2.25 -0.33
CA GLU A 53 8.71 -3.11 -0.49
C GLU A 53 8.81 -4.05 0.72
N THR A 54 8.98 -5.34 0.45
CA THR A 54 9.10 -6.37 1.48
C THR A 54 10.57 -6.71 1.76
N ALA A 55 10.85 -7.27 2.94
CA ALA A 55 12.20 -7.60 3.39
C ALA A 55 12.88 -8.67 2.52
N ASP A 56 12.10 -9.52 1.86
CA ASP A 56 12.54 -10.51 0.88
C ASP A 56 12.75 -9.93 -0.55
N GLY A 57 12.61 -8.61 -0.71
CA GLY A 57 12.85 -7.90 -1.98
C GLY A 57 11.64 -7.84 -2.92
N GLY A 58 10.45 -8.23 -2.46
CA GLY A 58 9.20 -8.04 -3.19
C GLY A 58 8.81 -6.56 -3.28
N LEU A 59 8.17 -6.18 -4.38
CA LEU A 59 7.69 -4.81 -4.62
C LEU A 59 6.27 -4.84 -5.16
N VAL A 60 5.35 -4.17 -4.46
CA VAL A 60 3.95 -4.04 -4.89
C VAL A 60 3.56 -2.57 -4.95
N LEU A 61 2.95 -2.19 -6.08
CA LEU A 61 2.43 -0.84 -6.31
C LEU A 61 0.90 -0.87 -6.30
N PHE A 62 0.31 0.00 -5.49
CA PHE A 62 -1.13 0.18 -5.42
C PHE A 62 -1.54 1.56 -5.91
N SER A 63 -2.49 1.59 -6.84
CA SER A 63 -3.15 2.83 -7.25
C SER A 63 -4.37 3.11 -6.38
N ARG A 64 -4.94 4.32 -6.53
CA ARG A 64 -6.25 4.66 -5.97
C ARG A 64 -7.33 3.63 -6.33
N TRP A 65 -7.24 3.00 -7.51
CA TRP A 65 -8.21 1.98 -7.92
C TRP A 65 -8.02 0.66 -7.19
N ASP A 66 -6.82 0.33 -6.74
CA ASP A 66 -6.58 -0.87 -5.95
C ASP A 66 -6.96 -0.67 -4.48
N LEU A 67 -6.84 0.56 -3.97
CA LEU A 67 -7.07 0.92 -2.57
C LEU A 67 -8.51 1.38 -2.29
N GLY A 68 -9.20 1.89 -3.31
CA GLY A 68 -10.53 2.50 -3.16
C GLY A 68 -10.53 3.95 -2.66
N THR A 69 -9.39 4.48 -2.20
CA THR A 69 -9.20 5.87 -1.74
C THR A 69 -7.83 6.44 -2.16
N ASP A 70 -7.52 7.70 -1.81
CA ASP A 70 -6.21 8.31 -2.09
C ASP A 70 -5.09 7.50 -1.42
N PRO A 71 -4.01 7.14 -2.15
CA PRO A 71 -2.83 6.50 -1.57
C PRO A 71 -2.24 7.22 -0.35
N LEU A 72 -2.31 8.56 -0.26
CA LEU A 72 -1.82 9.27 0.92
C LEU A 72 -2.64 8.93 2.17
N ASP A 73 -3.97 8.93 2.07
CA ASP A 73 -4.84 8.58 3.20
C ASP A 73 -4.54 7.16 3.70
N VAL A 74 -4.20 6.25 2.77
CA VAL A 74 -3.80 4.89 3.12
C VAL A 74 -2.43 4.86 3.79
N LEU A 75 -1.45 5.63 3.31
CA LEU A 75 -0.15 5.73 3.98
C LEU A 75 -0.29 6.27 5.41
N ASP A 76 -1.16 7.26 5.63
CA ASP A 76 -1.43 7.81 6.95
C ASP A 76 -2.06 6.75 7.87
N ALA A 77 -3.03 5.98 7.37
CA ALA A 77 -3.63 4.87 8.11
C ALA A 77 -2.62 3.76 8.44
N LEU A 78 -1.74 3.42 7.50
CA LEU A 78 -0.67 2.44 7.72
C LEU A 78 0.37 2.93 8.73
N THR A 79 0.70 4.22 8.69
CA THR A 79 1.57 4.87 9.68
C THR A 79 0.94 4.81 11.07
N ALA A 80 -0.33 5.17 11.19
CA ALA A 80 -1.06 5.11 12.46
C ALA A 80 -1.16 3.67 13.01
N ALA A 81 -1.19 2.66 12.13
CA ALA A 81 -1.17 1.24 12.49
C ALA A 81 0.23 0.66 12.71
N GLY A 82 1.30 1.46 12.59
CA GLY A 82 2.69 1.05 12.86
C GLY A 82 3.40 0.33 11.70
N TYR A 83 2.80 0.29 10.51
CA TYR A 83 3.41 -0.33 9.33
C TYR A 83 4.33 0.60 8.54
N ALA A 84 4.21 1.91 8.73
CA ALA A 84 5.00 2.94 8.05
C ALA A 84 5.55 3.98 9.05
N GLY A 85 6.41 4.88 8.58
CA GLY A 85 6.94 5.99 9.39
C GLY A 85 8.24 5.68 10.17
N ARG A 86 8.80 4.47 10.03
CA ARG A 86 10.20 4.22 10.44
C ARG A 86 11.12 4.89 9.42
N SER A 87 11.57 6.11 9.72
CA SER A 87 12.68 6.73 9.00
C SER A 87 13.87 5.77 9.07
N GLN A 88 14.29 5.25 7.93
CA GLN A 88 15.53 4.50 7.83
C GLN A 88 16.68 5.45 8.21
N PRO A 89 17.53 5.10 9.20
CA PRO A 89 18.70 5.91 9.55
C PRO A 89 19.71 5.98 8.39
#